data_AF-A0A7S0DY36-F1
#
_entry.id   AF-A0A7S0DY36-F1
#
_cell.length_a   1.000
_cell.length_b   1.000
_cell.length_c   1.000
_cell.angle_alpha   90.00
_cell.angle_beta   90.00
_cell.angle_gamma   90.00
#
_symmetry.space_group_name_H-M   'P 1'
#
loop_
_entity.id
_entity.type
_entity.pdbx_description
1 polymer ?
#
loop_
_entity_poly.entity_id
_entity_poly.type
_entity_poly.pdbx_seq_one_letter_code
_entity_poly.pdbx_strand_id
1 'polypeptide(L)'
;VKMEIDARDIEKQLDLEMKRLFKNFEEDEERTMRLASALEHESTAASLHFALFPRKTRDGGLQPTCREPVVSMMAFVVDLFSPHDGSIDLRMFSECFMDSDFVNEDVEEGIVGLSYQYKDENGSSVTISRGKVKDAKRQFAHQVQLRLSMQCNPNISVKVFKTGRLQIAGCKDEGTCNKIVRHVINSLNNIYDHVPDGPTVFERHVCEPSGQHVAVHGPIRFSEVLAPETVNINCTFDAGYSFVGYTLDPILLRDVVSRPEYTHCVKSVEYTPEKRYAGVKILFKPPQIASVSEAGNVKREVFIGIFPSSKTVITGAVNWAEVDDAYDFASRLLLQNFEEVRKPAEGGMS
;
A
#
# COMPACT_ATOMS: atom_id res chain seq x y z
N VAL A 1 -29.93 -20.22 37.01
CA VAL A 1 -29.09 -19.33 37.84
C VAL A 1 -28.07 -18.69 36.91
N LYS A 2 -28.22 -17.40 36.57
CA LYS A 2 -27.23 -16.68 35.76
C LYS A 2 -26.06 -16.35 36.69
N MET A 3 -24.87 -16.89 36.41
CA MET A 3 -23.64 -16.42 37.02
C MET A 3 -23.31 -15.06 36.42
N GLU A 4 -23.61 -13.99 37.13
CA GLU A 4 -22.99 -12.69 36.88
C GLU A 4 -21.54 -12.80 37.37
N ILE A 5 -20.62 -12.88 36.43
CA ILE A 5 -19.19 -12.76 36.73
C ILE A 5 -18.95 -11.26 36.93
N ASP A 6 -18.65 -10.86 38.16
CA ASP A 6 -18.38 -9.47 38.53
C ASP A 6 -17.09 -9.01 37.82
N ALA A 7 -17.19 -7.94 37.04
CA ALA A 7 -16.05 -7.37 36.31
C ALA A 7 -14.87 -7.03 37.26
N ARG A 8 -15.15 -6.73 38.53
CA ARG A 8 -14.12 -6.47 39.56
C ARG A 8 -13.34 -7.73 39.96
N ASP A 9 -13.95 -8.90 39.86
CA ASP A 9 -13.28 -10.17 40.16
C ASP A 9 -12.37 -10.59 39.00
N ILE A 10 -12.77 -10.28 37.76
CA ILE A 10 -11.91 -10.43 36.57
C ILE A 10 -10.70 -9.51 36.67
N GLU A 11 -10.93 -8.23 37.02
CA GLU A 11 -9.86 -7.23 37.13
C GLU A 11 -8.85 -7.59 38.23
N LYS A 12 -9.32 -8.10 39.37
CA LYS A 12 -8.45 -8.63 40.43
C LYS A 12 -7.67 -9.89 40.01
N GLN A 13 -8.29 -10.79 39.25
CA GLN A 13 -7.58 -11.96 38.72
C GLN A 13 -6.50 -11.54 37.72
N LEU A 14 -6.78 -10.56 36.86
CA LEU A 14 -5.83 -10.02 35.90
C LEU A 14 -4.63 -9.37 36.61
N ASP A 15 -4.88 -8.58 37.65
CA ASP A 15 -3.85 -7.90 38.42
C ASP A 15 -2.96 -8.89 39.19
N LEU A 16 -3.54 -9.99 39.69
CA LEU A 16 -2.80 -11.06 40.35
C LEU A 16 -1.95 -11.89 39.38
N GLU A 17 -2.48 -12.18 38.19
CA GLU A 17 -1.76 -12.81 37.07
C GLU A 17 -0.60 -11.94 36.60
N MET A 18 -0.83 -10.63 36.41
CA MET A 18 0.22 -9.68 36.06
C MET A 18 1.32 -9.62 37.12
N LYS A 19 0.97 -9.54 38.40
CA LYS A 19 1.96 -9.57 39.50
C LYS A 19 2.76 -10.86 39.55
N ARG A 20 2.15 -12.02 39.25
CA ARG A 20 2.87 -13.30 39.12
C ARG A 20 3.81 -13.30 37.93
N LEU A 21 3.36 -12.79 36.79
CA LEU A 21 4.19 -12.61 35.59
C LEU A 21 5.40 -11.73 35.90
N PHE A 22 5.21 -10.55 36.51
CA PHE A 22 6.29 -9.65 36.92
C PHE A 22 7.26 -10.26 37.92
N LYS A 23 6.77 -11.01 38.91
CA LYS A 23 7.66 -11.71 39.85
C LYS A 23 8.50 -12.78 39.17
N ASN A 24 7.93 -13.52 38.22
CA ASN A 24 8.67 -14.48 37.40
C ASN A 24 9.64 -13.80 36.41
N PHE A 25 9.44 -12.50 36.08
CA PHE A 25 10.38 -11.73 35.27
C PHE A 25 11.61 -11.30 36.06
N GLU A 26 11.45 -10.80 37.29
CA GLU A 26 12.57 -10.36 38.13
C GLU A 26 13.54 -11.50 38.49
N GLU A 27 13.07 -12.75 38.49
CA GLU A 27 13.86 -13.94 38.81
C GLU A 27 14.62 -14.53 37.58
N ASP A 28 14.38 -14.01 36.36
CA ASP A 28 14.99 -14.49 35.10
C ASP A 28 15.72 -13.34 34.39
N GLU A 29 16.99 -13.12 34.77
CA GLU A 29 17.86 -12.06 34.23
C GLU A 29 17.97 -12.12 32.70
N GLU A 30 17.95 -13.32 32.11
CA GLU A 30 18.06 -13.52 30.67
C GLU A 30 16.80 -13.04 29.93
N ARG A 31 15.61 -13.30 30.48
CA ARG A 31 14.35 -12.76 29.94
C ARG A 31 14.25 -11.25 30.12
N THR A 32 14.74 -10.71 31.22
CA THR A 32 14.69 -9.28 31.53
C THR A 32 15.57 -8.47 30.56
N MET A 33 16.78 -8.95 30.25
CA MET A 33 17.62 -8.33 29.22
C MET A 33 16.99 -8.39 27.82
N ARG A 34 16.32 -9.49 27.47
CA ARG A 34 15.63 -9.64 26.17
C ARG A 34 14.43 -8.71 26.05
N LEU A 35 13.67 -8.52 27.13
CA LEU A 35 12.56 -7.57 27.17
C LEU A 35 13.08 -6.13 27.00
N ALA A 36 14.17 -5.77 27.68
CA ALA A 36 14.81 -4.46 27.54
C ALA A 36 15.28 -4.21 26.10
N SER A 37 15.94 -5.19 25.47
CA SER A 37 16.38 -5.09 24.06
C SER A 37 15.20 -5.00 23.08
N ALA A 38 14.11 -5.73 23.32
CA ALA A 38 12.89 -5.66 22.50
C ALA A 38 12.19 -4.29 22.62
N LEU A 39 12.21 -3.69 23.81
CA LEU A 39 11.67 -2.35 24.08
C LEU A 39 12.53 -1.23 23.45
N GLU A 40 13.85 -1.42 23.35
CA GLU A 40 14.76 -0.47 22.70
C GLU A 40 14.64 -0.46 21.16
N HIS A 41 14.24 -1.58 20.54
CA HIS A 41 14.29 -1.73 19.07
C HIS A 41 12.96 -1.57 18.31
N GLU A 42 11.79 -1.58 18.98
CA GLU A 42 10.47 -1.06 18.52
C GLU A 42 9.34 -1.78 19.27
N SER A 43 8.42 -1.00 19.83
CA SER A 43 7.22 -1.43 20.58
C SER A 43 6.12 -2.01 19.68
N THR A 44 6.36 -3.15 19.03
CA THR A 44 5.26 -3.93 18.43
C THR A 44 4.83 -5.05 19.38
N ALA A 45 3.52 -5.35 19.43
CA ALA A 45 2.96 -6.42 20.25
C ALA A 45 3.62 -7.79 19.94
N ALA A 46 4.04 -7.99 18.69
CA ALA A 46 4.79 -9.18 18.26
C ALA A 46 6.20 -9.26 18.88
N SER A 47 6.96 -8.17 18.90
CA SER A 47 8.28 -8.10 19.56
C SER A 47 8.19 -8.40 21.06
N LEU A 48 7.18 -7.83 21.72
CA LEU A 48 6.89 -8.08 23.14
C LEU A 48 6.50 -9.53 23.37
N HIS A 49 5.50 -10.05 22.66
CA HIS A 49 5.08 -11.45 22.77
C HIS A 49 6.25 -12.42 22.56
N PHE A 50 7.16 -12.11 21.63
CA PHE A 50 8.35 -12.93 21.39
C PHE A 50 9.35 -12.91 22.55
N ALA A 51 9.64 -11.74 23.11
CA ALA A 51 10.47 -11.62 24.31
C ALA A 51 9.88 -12.42 25.49
N LEU A 52 8.55 -12.45 25.59
CA LEU A 52 7.84 -13.13 26.68
C LEU A 52 7.72 -14.66 26.47
N PHE A 53 7.56 -15.12 25.22
CA PHE A 53 7.27 -16.52 24.89
C PHE A 53 8.18 -17.07 23.77
N PRO A 54 9.49 -17.25 24.02
CA PRO A 54 10.41 -17.74 23.01
C PRO A 54 10.09 -19.19 22.61
N ARG A 55 9.94 -19.43 21.31
CA ARG A 55 9.87 -20.79 20.74
C ARG A 55 11.28 -21.29 20.46
N LYS A 56 11.56 -22.55 20.81
CA LYS A 56 12.88 -23.17 20.61
C LYS A 56 12.95 -23.96 19.31
N THR A 57 14.05 -23.86 18.59
CA THR A 57 14.43 -24.68 17.44
C THR A 57 14.89 -26.07 17.88
N ARG A 58 15.08 -27.00 16.94
CA ARG A 58 15.50 -28.39 17.26
C ARG A 58 16.87 -28.46 17.92
N ASP A 59 17.75 -27.52 17.60
CA ASP A 59 19.08 -27.32 18.18
C ASP A 59 19.08 -26.46 19.45
N GLY A 60 17.90 -26.07 19.96
CA GLY A 60 17.75 -25.31 21.21
C GLY A 60 17.89 -23.79 21.08
N GLY A 61 18.14 -23.27 19.87
CA GLY A 61 18.13 -21.85 19.53
C GLY A 61 16.72 -21.23 19.46
N LEU A 62 16.64 -19.95 19.09
CA LEU A 62 15.37 -19.22 18.99
C LEU A 62 14.73 -19.39 17.60
N GLN A 63 13.43 -19.67 17.55
CA GLN A 63 12.66 -19.56 16.30
C GLN A 63 12.32 -18.09 16.02
N PRO A 64 12.26 -17.67 14.75
CA PRO A 64 11.90 -16.31 14.42
C PRO A 64 10.38 -16.07 14.55
N THR A 65 9.96 -14.81 14.54
CA THR A 65 8.55 -14.40 14.47
C THR A 65 8.34 -13.35 13.39
N CYS A 66 7.25 -13.49 12.63
CA CYS A 66 6.87 -12.49 11.64
C CYS A 66 6.36 -11.23 12.31
N ARG A 67 6.87 -10.07 11.87
CA ARG A 67 6.27 -8.77 12.17
C ARG A 67 5.00 -8.58 11.35
N GLU A 68 4.09 -7.75 11.86
CA GLU A 68 2.89 -7.36 11.12
C GLU A 68 3.24 -6.67 9.79
N PRO A 69 2.42 -6.86 8.74
CA PRO A 69 2.64 -6.22 7.45
C PRO A 69 2.47 -4.70 7.56
N VAL A 70 3.47 -3.97 7.07
CA VAL A 70 3.45 -2.52 6.98
C VAL A 70 3.16 -2.10 5.55
N VAL A 71 2.16 -1.22 5.37
CA VAL A 71 1.84 -0.63 4.07
C VAL A 71 2.99 0.25 3.61
N SER A 72 3.64 -0.17 2.53
CA SER A 72 4.66 0.60 1.84
C SER A 72 4.03 1.64 0.91
N MET A 73 2.99 1.25 0.17
CA MET A 73 2.30 2.09 -0.80
C MET A 73 0.94 1.50 -1.16
N MET A 74 -0.04 2.35 -1.38
CA MET A 74 -1.30 2.04 -2.07
C MET A 74 -1.38 2.88 -3.35
N ALA A 75 -2.07 2.32 -4.34
CA ALA A 75 -2.49 3.03 -5.53
C ALA A 75 -4.01 2.98 -5.65
N PHE A 76 -4.57 4.12 -6.06
CA PHE A 76 -5.99 4.35 -6.18
C PHE A 76 -6.34 4.85 -7.57
N VAL A 77 -7.58 4.57 -7.96
CA VAL A 77 -8.25 5.21 -9.07
C VAL A 77 -9.46 5.96 -8.54
N VAL A 78 -9.71 7.15 -9.08
CA VAL A 78 -10.90 7.93 -8.76
C VAL A 78 -11.45 8.52 -10.06
N ASP A 79 -12.73 8.29 -10.35
CA ASP A 79 -13.39 8.86 -11.52
C ASP A 79 -14.19 10.10 -11.09
N LEU A 80 -13.69 11.30 -11.42
CA LEU A 80 -14.26 12.57 -10.94
C LEU A 80 -15.68 12.84 -11.45
N PHE A 81 -16.03 12.28 -12.60
CA PHE A 81 -17.32 12.53 -13.25
C PHE A 81 -18.31 11.39 -13.05
N SER A 82 -17.86 10.20 -12.63
CA SER A 82 -18.74 9.05 -12.44
C SER A 82 -19.83 9.33 -11.40
N PRO A 83 -21.09 8.92 -11.61
CA PRO A 83 -21.60 8.04 -12.69
C PRO A 83 -21.88 8.75 -14.02
N HIS A 84 -21.57 10.04 -14.14
CA HIS A 84 -21.71 10.82 -15.35
C HIS A 84 -20.50 10.64 -16.28
N ASP A 85 -20.68 11.00 -17.55
CA ASP A 85 -19.59 11.17 -18.48
C ASP A 85 -19.03 12.58 -18.37
N GLY A 86 -17.77 12.77 -18.75
CA GLY A 86 -17.20 14.10 -18.81
C GLY A 86 -15.82 14.12 -19.43
N SER A 87 -15.34 15.33 -19.69
CA SER A 87 -14.00 15.53 -20.19
C SER A 87 -13.33 16.74 -19.56
N ILE A 88 -12.00 16.70 -19.44
CA ILE A 88 -11.15 17.79 -18.97
C ILE A 88 -10.32 18.27 -20.17
N ASP A 89 -10.32 19.57 -20.42
CA ASP A 89 -9.32 20.20 -21.27
C ASP A 89 -7.98 20.25 -20.51
N LEU A 90 -7.14 19.25 -20.78
CA LEU A 90 -5.83 19.10 -20.13
C LEU A 90 -4.86 20.24 -20.47
N ARG A 91 -5.03 20.88 -21.63
CA ARG A 91 -4.21 22.03 -22.02
C ARG A 91 -4.60 23.23 -21.18
N MET A 92 -5.89 23.56 -21.14
CA MET A 92 -6.40 24.63 -20.28
C MET A 92 -6.05 24.40 -18.82
N PHE A 93 -6.26 23.16 -18.32
CA PHE A 93 -5.89 22.79 -16.96
C PHE A 93 -4.41 23.05 -16.66
N SER A 94 -3.51 22.77 -17.61
CA SER A 94 -2.05 22.95 -17.43
C SER A 94 -1.57 24.40 -17.63
N GLU A 95 -2.16 25.13 -18.56
CA GLU A 95 -1.81 26.52 -18.88
C GLU A 95 -2.36 27.49 -17.83
N CYS A 96 -3.56 27.24 -17.33
CA CYS A 96 -4.25 28.10 -16.38
C CYS A 96 -4.04 27.69 -14.91
N PHE A 97 -3.29 26.62 -14.64
CA PHE A 97 -2.86 26.29 -13.29
C PHE A 97 -2.02 27.45 -12.73
N MET A 98 -2.47 28.07 -11.64
CA MET A 98 -1.84 29.29 -11.12
C MET A 98 -0.67 28.96 -10.21
N ASP A 99 0.34 29.82 -10.18
CA ASP A 99 1.50 29.59 -9.31
C ASP A 99 1.14 29.68 -7.81
N SER A 100 0.07 30.43 -7.47
CA SER A 100 -0.52 30.49 -6.14
C SER A 100 -1.29 29.21 -5.74
N ASP A 101 -1.59 28.33 -6.70
CA ASP A 101 -2.15 27.00 -6.40
C ASP A 101 -1.05 26.01 -5.94
N PHE A 102 0.23 26.37 -6.13
CA PHE A 102 1.32 25.65 -5.47
C PHE A 102 1.37 26.05 -4.01
N VAL A 103 1.71 25.06 -3.17
CA VAL A 103 1.98 25.17 -1.73
C VAL A 103 2.61 26.53 -1.40
N ASN A 104 1.80 27.44 -0.84
CA ASN A 104 2.26 28.66 -0.19
C ASN A 104 3.19 28.25 0.95
N GLU A 105 4.20 29.05 1.29
CA GLU A 105 5.14 28.70 2.38
C GLU A 105 4.42 28.38 3.71
N ASP A 106 3.19 28.86 3.88
CA ASP A 106 2.31 28.64 5.04
C ASP A 106 1.38 27.41 4.96
N VAL A 107 1.27 26.70 3.82
CA VAL A 107 0.38 25.54 3.65
C VAL A 107 1.22 24.27 3.44
N GLU A 108 1.28 23.36 4.42
CA GLU A 108 2.16 22.17 4.36
C GLU A 108 1.79 21.11 3.30
N GLU A 109 0.59 21.18 2.70
CA GLU A 109 0.05 20.16 1.79
C GLU A 109 -0.50 20.76 0.48
N GLY A 110 -0.23 20.13 -0.66
CA GLY A 110 -0.79 20.55 -1.94
C GLY A 110 -0.02 20.06 -3.17
N ILE A 111 -0.41 20.59 -4.33
CA ILE A 111 0.32 20.37 -5.58
C ILE A 111 1.62 21.16 -5.51
N VAL A 112 2.73 20.52 -5.82
CA VAL A 112 4.08 21.12 -5.82
C VAL A 112 4.74 21.05 -7.19
N GLY A 113 4.09 20.41 -8.16
CA GLY A 113 4.56 20.40 -9.53
C GLY A 113 3.53 19.82 -10.50
N LEU A 114 3.61 20.29 -11.75
CA LEU A 114 2.76 19.87 -12.86
C LEU A 114 3.61 19.66 -14.11
N SER A 115 3.36 18.59 -14.86
CA SER A 115 3.95 18.36 -16.18
C SER A 115 2.88 17.88 -17.16
N TYR A 116 2.87 18.49 -18.34
CA TYR A 116 2.01 18.12 -19.45
C TYR A 116 2.75 18.29 -20.77
N GLN A 117 2.48 17.41 -21.75
CA GLN A 117 3.08 17.50 -23.07
C GLN A 117 2.03 17.25 -24.13
N TYR A 118 1.92 18.13 -25.11
CA TYR A 118 0.96 18.01 -26.22
C TYR A 118 1.63 18.35 -27.56
N LYS A 119 0.89 18.14 -28.66
CA LYS A 119 1.30 18.59 -29.99
C LYS A 119 0.51 19.85 -30.33
N ASP A 120 1.20 20.89 -30.76
CA ASP A 120 0.56 22.11 -31.26
C ASP A 120 -0.03 21.90 -32.67
N GLU A 121 -0.65 22.94 -33.19
CA GLU A 121 -1.26 22.96 -34.53
C GLU A 121 -0.26 22.70 -35.66
N ASN A 122 1.02 22.99 -35.42
CA ASN A 122 2.12 22.73 -36.35
C ASN A 122 2.70 21.31 -36.21
N GLY A 123 2.14 20.49 -35.32
CA GLY A 123 2.62 19.15 -34.99
C GLY A 123 3.89 19.13 -34.13
N SER A 124 4.35 20.29 -33.67
CA SER A 124 5.51 20.43 -32.78
C SER A 124 5.14 20.04 -31.35
N SER A 125 6.08 19.40 -30.65
CA SER A 125 5.83 19.00 -29.28
C SER A 125 6.06 20.17 -28.33
N VAL A 126 5.03 20.53 -27.58
CA VAL A 126 5.07 21.54 -26.52
C VAL A 126 5.04 20.83 -25.18
N THR A 127 5.91 21.25 -24.25
CA THR A 127 5.95 20.74 -22.87
C THR A 127 5.73 21.88 -21.89
N ILE A 128 4.77 21.70 -20.99
CA ILE A 128 4.52 22.56 -19.84
C ILE A 128 5.08 21.83 -18.63
N SER A 129 6.01 22.47 -17.90
CA SER A 129 6.56 21.96 -16.64
C SER A 129 6.60 23.10 -15.63
N ARG A 130 6.02 22.89 -14.46
CA ARG A 130 5.94 23.86 -13.36
C ARG A 130 6.30 23.19 -12.05
N GLY A 131 6.97 23.93 -11.15
CA GLY A 131 7.34 23.44 -9.82
C GLY A 131 8.30 22.24 -9.83
N LYS A 132 8.23 21.41 -8.78
CA LYS A 132 9.15 20.28 -8.53
C LYS A 132 8.77 19.02 -9.32
N VAL A 133 8.83 19.04 -10.65
CA VAL A 133 8.58 17.82 -11.46
C VAL A 133 9.89 17.25 -12.02
N LYS A 134 10.00 15.91 -12.06
CA LYS A 134 11.08 15.25 -12.79
C LYS A 134 10.74 15.27 -14.27
N ASP A 135 11.71 15.58 -15.13
CA ASP A 135 11.52 15.53 -16.58
C ASP A 135 10.94 14.18 -17.01
N ALA A 136 9.73 14.20 -17.55
CA ALA A 136 9.08 13.01 -18.05
C ALA A 136 9.82 12.57 -19.32
N LYS A 137 10.59 11.47 -19.24
CA LYS A 137 11.31 10.90 -20.39
C LYS A 137 10.39 10.35 -21.49
N ARG A 138 9.07 10.27 -21.26
CA ARG A 138 8.09 9.66 -22.16
C ARG A 138 6.88 10.58 -22.35
N GLN A 139 6.40 10.63 -23.59
CA GLN A 139 5.31 11.47 -24.04
C GLN A 139 3.96 10.87 -23.63
N PHE A 140 3.11 11.64 -22.95
CA PHE A 140 1.74 11.22 -22.63
C PHE A 140 0.75 12.38 -22.82
N ALA A 141 0.32 12.62 -24.06
CA ALA A 141 -0.58 13.72 -24.39
C ALA A 141 -2.01 13.61 -23.82
N HIS A 142 -2.36 12.44 -23.30
CA HIS A 142 -3.69 12.14 -22.75
C HIS A 142 -3.77 12.26 -21.22
N GLN A 143 -2.69 12.72 -20.56
CA GLN A 143 -2.69 12.90 -19.12
C GLN A 143 -1.84 14.12 -18.70
N VAL A 144 -2.25 14.78 -17.63
CA VAL A 144 -1.39 15.71 -16.87
C VAL A 144 -0.82 14.95 -15.67
N GLN A 145 0.49 15.09 -15.44
CA GLN A 145 1.14 14.52 -14.27
C GLN A 145 1.32 15.59 -13.20
N LEU A 146 0.72 15.37 -12.04
CA LEU A 146 0.88 16.20 -10.86
C LEU A 146 1.81 15.51 -9.85
N ARG A 147 2.59 16.30 -9.14
CA ARG A 147 3.29 15.90 -7.92
C ARG A 147 2.68 16.63 -6.75
N LEU A 148 2.27 15.89 -5.73
CA LEU A 148 1.74 16.46 -4.50
C LEU A 148 2.69 16.19 -3.33
N SER A 149 2.78 17.17 -2.44
CA SER A 149 3.38 17.04 -1.13
C SER A 149 2.28 16.94 -0.10
N MET A 150 2.33 15.93 0.74
CA MET A 150 1.47 15.72 1.89
C MET A 150 2.34 15.63 3.15
N GLN A 151 1.75 15.92 4.32
CA GLN A 151 2.48 16.02 5.60
C GLN A 151 3.34 14.77 5.88
N CYS A 152 2.82 13.58 5.57
CA CYS A 152 3.50 12.30 5.78
C CYS A 152 4.12 11.70 4.50
N ASN A 153 3.95 12.35 3.34
CA ASN A 153 4.57 11.92 2.09
C ASN A 153 4.81 13.10 1.13
N PRO A 154 6.06 13.56 0.97
CA PRO A 154 6.37 14.73 0.16
C PRO A 154 6.29 14.49 -1.36
N ASN A 155 6.07 13.25 -1.81
CA ASN A 155 6.26 12.84 -3.20
C ASN A 155 5.19 11.88 -3.70
N ILE A 156 3.94 12.34 -3.75
CA ILE A 156 2.83 11.58 -4.34
C ILE A 156 2.67 11.93 -5.82
N SER A 157 2.50 10.92 -6.67
CA SER A 157 2.26 11.11 -8.10
C SER A 157 0.79 10.94 -8.42
N VAL A 158 0.21 11.89 -9.14
CA VAL A 158 -1.16 11.82 -9.65
C VAL A 158 -1.14 12.01 -11.14
N LYS A 159 -1.87 11.17 -11.86
CA LYS A 159 -2.13 11.36 -13.29
C LYS A 159 -3.60 11.72 -13.46
N VAL A 160 -3.85 12.87 -14.05
CA VAL A 160 -5.18 13.36 -14.42
C VAL A 160 -5.39 13.07 -15.89
N PHE A 161 -6.37 12.24 -16.23
CA PHE A 161 -6.69 11.89 -17.61
C PHE A 161 -7.79 12.80 -18.17
N LYS A 162 -7.84 12.91 -19.52
CA LYS A 162 -8.89 13.68 -20.21
C LYS A 162 -10.31 13.25 -19.78
N THR A 163 -10.50 12.00 -19.39
CA THR A 163 -11.82 11.47 -18.98
C THR A 163 -12.25 11.86 -17.56
N GLY A 164 -11.44 12.65 -16.83
CA GLY A 164 -11.66 12.91 -15.41
C GLY A 164 -11.24 11.76 -14.49
N ARG A 165 -10.66 10.69 -15.04
CA ARG A 165 -10.05 9.61 -14.25
C ARG A 165 -8.74 10.11 -13.63
N LEU A 166 -8.57 9.83 -12.34
CA LEU A 166 -7.34 10.05 -11.59
C LEU A 166 -6.67 8.70 -11.32
N GLN A 167 -5.36 8.61 -11.57
CA GLN A 167 -4.53 7.53 -11.04
C GLN A 167 -3.58 8.10 -10.00
N ILE A 168 -3.71 7.66 -8.77
CA ILE A 168 -3.00 8.19 -7.61
C ILE A 168 -2.09 7.07 -7.09
N ALA A 169 -0.77 7.32 -7.00
CA ALA A 169 0.19 6.35 -6.49
C ALA A 169 1.12 7.00 -5.46
N GLY A 170 1.38 6.29 -4.37
CA GLY A 170 2.20 6.79 -3.26
C GLY A 170 1.42 7.03 -1.96
N CYS A 171 0.12 6.78 -1.92
CA CYS A 171 -0.66 6.88 -0.69
C CYS A 171 -0.31 5.74 0.28
N LYS A 172 -0.60 5.90 1.57
CA LYS A 172 -0.56 4.80 2.55
C LYS A 172 -1.93 4.39 3.05
N ASP A 173 -2.93 5.20 2.77
CA ASP A 173 -4.30 5.08 3.25
C ASP A 173 -5.25 5.87 2.33
N GLU A 174 -6.55 5.57 2.48
CA GLU A 174 -7.63 6.21 1.71
C GLU A 174 -7.86 7.68 2.12
N GLY A 175 -7.60 8.06 3.38
CA GLY A 175 -7.76 9.44 3.84
C GLY A 175 -6.83 10.41 3.10
N THR A 176 -5.57 10.00 2.91
CA THR A 176 -4.59 10.72 2.09
C THR A 176 -5.05 10.80 0.63
N CYS A 177 -5.61 9.71 0.08
CA CYS A 177 -6.21 9.71 -1.27
C CYS A 177 -7.32 10.77 -1.39
N ASN A 178 -8.25 10.80 -0.44
CA ASN A 178 -9.36 11.76 -0.43
C ASN A 178 -8.90 13.22 -0.35
N LYS A 179 -7.84 13.51 0.42
CA LYS A 179 -7.22 14.85 0.42
C LYS A 179 -6.67 15.23 -0.95
N ILE A 180 -5.95 14.32 -1.62
CA ILE A 180 -5.41 14.54 -2.97
C ILE A 180 -6.52 14.88 -3.96
N VAL A 181 -7.60 14.09 -3.96
CA VAL A 181 -8.75 14.32 -4.85
C VAL A 181 -9.32 15.72 -4.64
N ARG A 182 -9.45 16.18 -3.39
CA ARG A 182 -9.90 17.55 -3.10
C ARG A 182 -8.97 18.61 -3.66
N HIS A 183 -7.65 18.46 -3.58
CA HIS A 183 -6.72 19.42 -4.19
C HIS A 183 -6.91 19.50 -5.71
N VAL A 184 -7.09 18.36 -6.38
CA VAL A 184 -7.33 18.33 -7.84
C VAL A 184 -8.67 18.99 -8.18
N ILE A 185 -9.73 18.66 -7.46
CA ILE A 185 -11.07 19.27 -7.63
C ILE A 185 -11.01 20.78 -7.43
N ASN A 186 -10.36 21.25 -6.36
CA ASN A 186 -10.24 22.67 -6.07
C ASN A 186 -9.49 23.40 -7.19
N SER A 187 -8.44 22.79 -7.74
CA SER A 187 -7.68 23.38 -8.86
C SER A 187 -8.55 23.50 -10.12
N LEU A 188 -9.32 22.47 -10.45
CA LEU A 188 -10.25 22.50 -11.58
C LEU A 188 -11.36 23.55 -11.39
N ASN A 189 -11.95 23.60 -10.19
CA ASN A 189 -12.99 24.58 -9.86
C ASN A 189 -12.45 26.02 -9.84
N ASN A 190 -11.22 26.24 -9.36
CA ASN A 190 -10.59 27.56 -9.39
C ASN A 190 -10.47 28.08 -10.83
N ILE A 191 -10.03 27.23 -11.77
CA ILE A 191 -9.97 27.59 -13.19
C ILE A 191 -11.38 27.84 -13.75
N TYR A 192 -12.33 26.96 -13.42
CA TYR A 192 -13.72 27.08 -13.84
C TYR A 192 -14.34 28.43 -13.46
N ASP A 193 -14.11 28.90 -12.23
CA ASP A 193 -14.74 30.10 -11.67
C ASP A 193 -14.00 31.41 -12.03
N HIS A 194 -12.67 31.39 -12.21
CA HIS A 194 -11.86 32.62 -12.23
C HIS A 194 -11.14 32.92 -13.55
N VAL A 195 -11.09 31.97 -14.48
CA VAL A 195 -10.39 32.15 -15.77
C VAL A 195 -11.40 32.54 -16.85
N PRO A 196 -11.09 33.50 -17.75
CA PRO A 196 -11.90 33.71 -18.95
C PRO A 196 -12.06 32.41 -19.74
N ASP A 197 -13.28 32.07 -20.14
CA ASP A 197 -13.63 30.75 -20.72
C ASP A 197 -13.43 29.55 -19.78
N GLY A 198 -13.20 29.79 -18.49
CA GLY A 198 -13.06 28.81 -17.41
C GLY A 198 -14.09 27.67 -17.44
N PRO A 199 -15.38 27.93 -17.72
CA PRO A 199 -16.38 26.89 -17.86
C PRO A 199 -16.11 25.82 -18.93
N THR A 200 -15.13 26.01 -19.81
CA THR A 200 -14.70 25.02 -20.81
C THR A 200 -13.57 24.10 -20.32
N VAL A 201 -12.97 24.36 -19.15
CA VAL A 201 -11.90 23.51 -18.58
C VAL A 201 -12.35 22.08 -18.32
N PHE A 202 -13.63 21.88 -18.02
CA PHE A 202 -14.27 20.58 -18.02
C PHE A 202 -15.72 20.66 -18.44
N GLU A 203 -16.22 19.55 -18.98
CA GLU A 203 -17.63 19.32 -19.31
C GLU A 203 -18.11 18.04 -18.63
N ARG A 204 -19.39 18.00 -18.26
CA ARG A 204 -20.02 16.85 -17.61
C ARG A 204 -21.39 16.61 -18.24
N HIS A 205 -21.75 15.34 -18.42
CA HIS A 205 -22.96 14.93 -19.11
C HIS A 205 -23.60 13.71 -18.44
N VAL A 206 -24.92 13.74 -18.26
CA VAL A 206 -25.71 12.57 -17.85
C VAL A 206 -26.47 12.04 -19.05
N CYS A 207 -26.49 10.72 -19.23
CA CYS A 207 -27.42 10.08 -20.14
C CYS A 207 -28.73 9.79 -19.40
N GLU A 208 -29.80 10.46 -19.80
CA GLU A 208 -31.15 10.19 -19.27
C GLU A 208 -31.67 8.83 -19.74
N PRO A 209 -32.68 8.24 -19.07
CA PRO A 209 -33.33 7.01 -19.54
C PRO A 209 -33.89 7.10 -20.96
N SER A 210 -34.14 8.31 -21.47
CA SER A 210 -34.54 8.62 -22.84
C SER A 210 -33.41 8.43 -23.87
N GLY A 211 -32.16 8.27 -23.44
CA GLY A 211 -30.96 8.30 -24.27
C GLY A 211 -30.44 9.72 -24.58
N GLN A 212 -31.06 10.76 -24.02
CA GLN A 212 -30.62 12.13 -24.19
C GLN A 212 -29.42 12.46 -23.29
N HIS A 213 -28.39 13.09 -23.85
CA HIS A 213 -27.28 13.63 -23.08
C HIS A 213 -27.63 15.03 -22.58
N VAL A 214 -27.61 15.22 -21.26
CA VAL A 214 -27.88 16.49 -20.59
C VAL A 214 -26.60 17.00 -19.94
N ALA A 215 -26.21 18.23 -20.26
CA ALA A 215 -25.05 18.89 -19.67
C ALA A 215 -25.27 19.18 -18.17
N VAL A 216 -24.26 18.89 -17.35
CA VAL A 216 -24.22 19.20 -15.93
C VAL A 216 -23.33 20.41 -15.72
N HIS A 217 -23.94 21.52 -15.31
CA HIS A 217 -23.24 22.78 -15.08
C HIS A 217 -22.83 22.96 -13.61
N GLY A 218 -21.88 23.86 -13.38
CA GLY A 218 -21.37 24.22 -12.06
C GLY A 218 -20.12 23.44 -11.65
N PRO A 219 -19.62 23.67 -10.43
CA PRO A 219 -18.37 23.09 -9.92
C PRO A 219 -18.51 21.59 -9.62
N ILE A 220 -17.37 20.92 -9.54
CA ILE A 220 -17.27 19.53 -9.07
C ILE A 220 -17.34 19.53 -7.54
N ARG A 221 -18.27 18.79 -6.95
CA ARG A 221 -18.38 18.64 -5.50
C ARG A 221 -17.77 17.31 -5.06
N PHE A 222 -16.82 17.35 -4.13
CA PHE A 222 -16.17 16.13 -3.62
C PHE A 222 -17.18 15.09 -3.07
N SER A 223 -18.28 15.55 -2.46
CA SER A 223 -19.35 14.67 -1.95
C SER A 223 -20.11 13.90 -3.02
N GLU A 224 -19.99 14.29 -4.29
CA GLU A 224 -20.63 13.62 -5.43
C GLU A 224 -19.68 12.67 -6.16
N VAL A 225 -18.39 12.72 -5.84
CA VAL A 225 -17.38 11.84 -6.43
C VAL A 225 -17.47 10.46 -5.77
N LEU A 226 -17.47 9.41 -6.58
CA LEU A 226 -17.46 8.04 -6.08
C LEU A 226 -16.24 7.76 -5.21
N ALA A 227 -16.40 6.83 -4.27
CA ALA A 227 -15.32 6.39 -3.40
C ALA A 227 -14.12 5.89 -4.22
N PRO A 228 -12.87 6.17 -3.78
CA PRO A 228 -11.69 5.67 -4.47
C PRO A 228 -11.65 4.15 -4.60
N GLU A 229 -11.37 3.67 -5.80
CA GLU A 229 -11.09 2.26 -6.05
C GLU A 229 -9.62 1.97 -5.71
N THR A 230 -9.38 1.04 -4.78
CA THR A 230 -8.01 0.54 -4.54
C THR A 230 -7.63 -0.40 -5.67
N VAL A 231 -6.57 -0.07 -6.40
CA VAL A 231 -6.09 -0.89 -7.52
C VAL A 231 -4.82 -1.67 -7.20
N ASN A 232 -4.12 -1.29 -6.13
CA ASN A 232 -2.96 -2.02 -5.65
C ASN A 232 -2.60 -1.63 -4.20
N ILE A 233 -2.29 -2.62 -3.38
CA ILE A 233 -1.74 -2.49 -2.03
C ILE A 233 -0.38 -3.19 -2.02
N ASN A 234 0.65 -2.44 -1.63
CA ASN A 234 2.00 -2.94 -1.43
C ASN A 234 2.30 -2.97 0.07
N CYS A 235 2.52 -4.16 0.60
CA CYS A 235 2.91 -4.37 1.99
C CYS A 235 4.30 -4.99 2.07
N THR A 236 4.97 -4.75 3.18
CA THR A 236 6.22 -5.40 3.52
C THR A 236 6.19 -5.90 4.95
N PHE A 237 6.75 -7.08 5.19
CA PHE A 237 7.02 -7.56 6.54
C PHE A 237 8.39 -8.23 6.59
N ASP A 238 8.87 -8.47 7.81
CA ASP A 238 10.11 -9.20 8.05
C ASP A 238 9.77 -10.47 8.85
N ALA A 239 10.26 -11.62 8.39
CA ALA A 239 10.03 -12.87 9.10
C ALA A 239 10.97 -13.09 10.28
N GLY A 240 11.94 -12.20 10.52
CA GLY A 240 12.75 -12.14 11.73
C GLY A 240 13.96 -13.06 11.74
N TYR A 241 14.39 -13.61 10.59
CA TYR A 241 15.50 -14.57 10.55
C TYR A 241 16.81 -13.94 11.04
N SER A 242 17.06 -12.69 10.68
CA SER A 242 18.27 -11.95 11.08
C SER A 242 18.35 -11.75 12.59
N PHE A 243 17.21 -11.57 13.26
CA PHE A 243 17.13 -11.42 14.71
C PHE A 243 17.61 -12.68 15.45
N VAL A 244 17.43 -13.84 14.83
CA VAL A 244 17.86 -15.13 15.39
C VAL A 244 19.18 -15.62 14.79
N GLY A 245 19.93 -14.76 14.07
CA GLY A 245 21.27 -15.07 13.55
C GLY A 245 21.30 -15.85 12.23
N TYR A 246 20.16 -15.94 11.53
CA TYR A 246 20.04 -16.69 10.29
C TYR A 246 19.65 -15.79 9.11
N THR A 247 19.83 -16.32 7.91
CA THR A 247 19.28 -15.81 6.66
C THR A 247 18.53 -16.93 5.95
N LEU A 248 17.82 -16.60 4.89
CA LEU A 248 17.02 -17.53 4.11
C LEU A 248 17.83 -18.03 2.90
N ASP A 249 17.82 -19.34 2.68
CA ASP A 249 18.26 -19.95 1.42
C ASP A 249 17.11 -19.89 0.39
N PRO A 250 17.25 -19.08 -0.67
CA PRO A 250 16.20 -18.91 -1.67
C PRO A 250 16.03 -20.12 -2.60
N ILE A 251 17.03 -21.01 -2.73
CA ILE A 251 16.91 -22.23 -3.53
C ILE A 251 16.04 -23.22 -2.75
N LEU A 252 16.37 -23.45 -1.48
CA LEU A 252 15.59 -24.34 -0.62
C LEU A 252 14.15 -23.85 -0.45
N LEU A 253 13.95 -22.54 -0.28
CA LEU A 253 12.60 -21.99 -0.24
C LEU A 253 11.82 -22.25 -1.54
N ARG A 254 12.45 -22.05 -2.70
CA ARG A 254 11.80 -22.33 -3.99
C ARG A 254 11.39 -23.80 -4.10
N ASP A 255 12.24 -24.72 -3.64
CA ASP A 255 11.96 -26.15 -3.66
C ASP A 255 10.82 -26.52 -2.71
N VAL A 256 10.78 -25.94 -1.50
CA VAL A 256 9.65 -26.06 -0.56
C VAL A 256 8.35 -25.58 -1.19
N VAL A 257 8.33 -24.38 -1.78
CA VAL A 257 7.13 -23.81 -2.42
C VAL A 257 6.67 -24.64 -3.62
N SER A 258 7.58 -25.36 -4.28
CA SER A 258 7.28 -26.22 -5.43
C SER A 258 6.61 -27.54 -5.05
N ARG A 259 6.46 -27.84 -3.76
CA ARG A 259 5.82 -29.07 -3.28
C ARG A 259 4.34 -29.16 -3.68
N PRO A 260 3.80 -30.37 -3.90
CA PRO A 260 2.40 -30.57 -4.30
C PRO A 260 1.38 -29.93 -3.36
N GLU A 261 1.69 -29.86 -2.06
CA GLU A 261 0.83 -29.28 -1.03
C GLU A 261 0.47 -27.80 -1.29
N TYR A 262 1.31 -27.03 -1.98
CA TYR A 262 1.07 -25.60 -2.25
C TYR A 262 0.40 -25.32 -3.60
N THR A 263 0.24 -26.32 -4.47
CA THR A 263 -0.28 -26.13 -5.85
C THR A 263 -1.70 -25.57 -5.92
N HIS A 264 -2.48 -25.71 -4.84
CA HIS A 264 -3.84 -25.18 -4.74
C HIS A 264 -3.87 -23.65 -4.59
N CYS A 265 -2.85 -23.05 -3.95
CA CYS A 265 -2.76 -21.62 -3.67
C CYS A 265 -1.57 -20.93 -4.36
N VAL A 266 -0.63 -21.67 -4.96
CA VAL A 266 0.48 -21.11 -5.73
C VAL A 266 0.30 -21.41 -7.22
N LYS A 267 0.34 -20.37 -8.06
CA LYS A 267 0.32 -20.50 -9.52
C LYS A 267 1.70 -20.87 -10.07
N SER A 268 2.72 -20.15 -9.63
CA SER A 268 4.09 -20.33 -10.05
C SER A 268 5.05 -19.81 -8.98
N VAL A 269 6.25 -20.37 -8.98
CA VAL A 269 7.36 -19.90 -8.17
C VAL A 269 8.61 -19.80 -9.05
N GLU A 270 9.33 -18.69 -8.93
CA GLU A 270 10.54 -18.41 -9.70
C GLU A 270 11.63 -17.86 -8.80
N TYR A 271 12.85 -18.38 -8.96
CA TYR A 271 14.05 -17.77 -8.40
C TYR A 271 15.10 -17.71 -9.50
N THR A 272 15.43 -16.48 -9.92
CA THR A 272 16.35 -16.20 -11.04
C THR A 272 17.35 -15.11 -10.63
N PRO A 273 18.31 -15.42 -9.75
CA PRO A 273 19.22 -14.42 -9.17
C PRO A 273 20.14 -13.75 -10.19
N GLU A 274 20.36 -14.37 -11.35
CA GLU A 274 21.09 -13.79 -12.48
C GLU A 274 20.32 -12.64 -13.15
N LYS A 275 18.99 -12.59 -12.97
CA LYS A 275 18.16 -11.44 -13.36
C LYS A 275 18.19 -10.41 -12.24
N ARG A 276 17.78 -9.16 -12.50
CA ARG A 276 17.80 -8.04 -11.53
C ARG A 276 17.02 -8.25 -10.21
N TYR A 277 16.42 -9.43 -9.96
CA TYR A 277 15.59 -9.71 -8.80
C TYR A 277 16.18 -10.81 -7.94
N ALA A 278 16.69 -10.43 -6.77
CA ALA A 278 17.41 -11.33 -5.84
C ALA A 278 16.50 -12.17 -4.92
N GLY A 279 15.17 -11.97 -4.97
CA GLY A 279 14.21 -12.70 -4.14
C GLY A 279 13.56 -13.89 -4.85
N VAL A 280 12.96 -14.78 -4.07
CA VAL A 280 12.02 -15.79 -4.56
C VAL A 280 10.70 -15.10 -4.88
N LYS A 281 10.21 -15.31 -6.10
CA LYS A 281 8.94 -14.77 -6.60
C LYS A 281 7.87 -15.85 -6.51
N ILE A 282 6.81 -15.60 -5.79
CA ILE A 282 5.66 -16.50 -5.66
C ILE A 282 4.44 -15.77 -6.20
N LEU A 283 3.75 -16.40 -7.14
CA LEU A 283 2.49 -15.91 -7.67
C LEU A 283 1.35 -16.64 -6.95
N PHE A 284 0.83 -15.99 -5.91
CA PHE A 284 -0.17 -16.52 -4.99
C PHE A 284 -1.60 -16.28 -5.50
N LYS A 285 -2.48 -17.24 -5.24
CA LYS A 285 -3.92 -17.19 -5.55
C LYS A 285 -4.67 -17.09 -4.23
N PRO A 286 -5.17 -15.90 -3.86
CA PRO A 286 -5.98 -15.76 -2.67
C PRO A 286 -7.23 -16.66 -2.74
N PRO A 287 -7.67 -17.24 -1.60
CA PRO A 287 -8.97 -17.88 -1.49
C PRO A 287 -10.08 -16.95 -1.99
N GLN A 288 -10.93 -17.42 -2.90
CA GLN A 288 -12.06 -16.59 -3.34
C GLN A 288 -13.15 -16.59 -2.26
N ILE A 289 -13.49 -15.39 -1.77
CA ILE A 289 -14.68 -15.20 -0.95
C ILE A 289 -15.90 -15.23 -1.89
N ALA A 290 -16.84 -16.14 -1.65
CA ALA A 290 -18.03 -16.39 -2.48
C ALA A 290 -19.06 -15.24 -2.52
N SER A 291 -18.71 -14.03 -2.09
CA SER A 291 -19.65 -12.91 -1.91
C SER A 291 -19.43 -11.70 -2.82
N VAL A 292 -18.51 -11.75 -3.78
CA VAL A 292 -18.35 -10.69 -4.79
C VAL A 292 -18.96 -11.17 -6.10
N SER A 293 -20.08 -10.55 -6.46
CA SER A 293 -20.91 -10.76 -7.66
C SER A 293 -20.16 -11.29 -8.89
N GLU A 294 -20.76 -12.28 -9.54
CA GLU A 294 -20.30 -13.06 -10.71
C GLU A 294 -19.91 -12.26 -11.98
N ALA A 295 -19.94 -10.93 -11.95
CA ALA A 295 -19.54 -10.08 -13.06
C ALA A 295 -18.03 -9.78 -13.02
N GLY A 296 -17.23 -10.79 -13.37
CA GLY A 296 -15.78 -10.62 -13.61
C GLY A 296 -14.90 -11.45 -12.69
N ASN A 297 -15.05 -12.78 -12.75
CA ASN A 297 -14.24 -13.74 -12.02
C ASN A 297 -12.80 -13.83 -12.59
N VAL A 298 -12.08 -12.71 -12.57
CA VAL A 298 -10.64 -12.67 -12.85
C VAL A 298 -9.97 -13.31 -11.63
N LYS A 299 -9.32 -14.47 -11.83
CA LYS A 299 -8.40 -15.04 -10.84
C LYS A 299 -7.27 -14.03 -10.64
N ARG A 300 -7.46 -13.09 -9.70
CA ARG A 300 -6.44 -12.10 -9.35
C ARG A 300 -5.32 -12.82 -8.62
N GLU A 301 -4.11 -12.44 -8.97
CA GLU A 301 -2.90 -13.06 -8.47
C GLU A 301 -2.14 -12.01 -7.67
N VAL A 302 -1.78 -12.38 -6.44
CA VAL A 302 -0.95 -11.56 -5.56
C VAL A 302 0.48 -12.03 -5.70
N PHE A 303 1.39 -11.10 -5.90
CA PHE A 303 2.80 -11.39 -5.92
C PHE A 303 3.38 -11.30 -4.52
N ILE A 304 4.07 -12.36 -4.11
CA ILE A 304 4.85 -12.42 -2.87
C ILE A 304 6.33 -12.57 -3.24
N GLY A 305 7.13 -11.60 -2.83
CA GLY A 305 8.56 -11.56 -3.05
C GLY A 305 9.32 -11.74 -1.75
N ILE A 306 10.04 -12.86 -1.58
CA ILE A 306 10.77 -13.17 -0.35
C ILE A 306 12.27 -13.08 -0.62
N PHE A 307 12.97 -12.25 0.15
CA PHE A 307 14.40 -11.99 -0.02
C PHE A 307 15.25 -12.82 0.95
N PRO A 308 16.56 -13.04 0.67
CA PRO A 308 17.46 -13.77 1.59
C PRO A 308 17.53 -13.20 3.02
N SER A 309 17.23 -11.91 3.20
CA SER A 309 17.12 -11.27 4.52
C SER A 309 15.84 -11.64 5.28
N SER A 310 14.96 -12.47 4.71
CA SER A 310 13.60 -12.77 5.18
C SER A 310 12.60 -11.60 5.12
N LYS A 311 13.04 -10.44 4.60
CA LYS A 311 12.11 -9.38 4.18
C LYS A 311 11.22 -9.91 3.07
N THR A 312 9.93 -9.65 3.20
CA THR A 312 8.91 -10.11 2.28
C THR A 312 8.10 -8.92 1.78
N VAL A 313 7.84 -8.88 0.47
CA VAL A 313 7.01 -7.90 -0.21
C VAL A 313 5.75 -8.59 -0.70
N ILE A 314 4.59 -7.99 -0.45
CA ILE A 314 3.28 -8.39 -1.00
C ILE A 314 2.82 -7.26 -1.91
N THR A 315 2.43 -7.56 -3.15
CA THR A 315 1.92 -6.56 -4.13
C THR A 315 0.88 -7.21 -5.06
N GLY A 316 0.03 -6.40 -5.68
CA GLY A 316 -1.05 -6.83 -6.56
C GLY A 316 -2.39 -7.08 -5.86
N ALA A 317 -2.41 -6.99 -4.52
CA ALA A 317 -3.65 -7.06 -3.75
C ALA A 317 -4.47 -5.78 -3.92
N VAL A 318 -5.81 -5.88 -3.89
CA VAL A 318 -6.72 -4.72 -4.02
C VAL A 318 -7.58 -4.49 -2.79
N ASN A 319 -7.54 -5.40 -1.82
CA ASN A 319 -8.26 -5.31 -0.55
C ASN A 319 -7.43 -5.95 0.57
N TRP A 320 -7.81 -5.70 1.82
CA TRP A 320 -7.09 -6.20 2.99
C TRP A 320 -7.18 -7.72 3.16
N ALA A 321 -8.30 -8.34 2.79
CA ALA A 321 -8.43 -9.80 2.89
C ALA A 321 -7.37 -10.52 2.02
N GLU A 322 -7.11 -10.03 0.80
CA GLU A 322 -6.05 -10.57 -0.06
C GLU A 322 -4.65 -10.35 0.53
N VAL A 323 -4.42 -9.22 1.22
CA VAL A 323 -3.16 -8.96 1.92
C VAL A 323 -2.99 -9.92 3.10
N ASP A 324 -4.03 -10.10 3.90
CA ASP A 324 -4.04 -10.96 5.08
C ASP A 324 -3.83 -12.42 4.68
N ASP A 325 -4.52 -12.90 3.65
CA ASP A 325 -4.34 -14.26 3.12
C ASP A 325 -2.91 -14.50 2.61
N ALA A 326 -2.34 -13.53 1.89
CA ALA A 326 -0.97 -13.61 1.39
C ALA A 326 0.06 -13.55 2.52
N TYR A 327 -0.17 -12.71 3.53
CA TYR A 327 0.65 -12.60 4.73
C TYR A 327 0.61 -13.89 5.55
N ASP A 328 -0.57 -14.44 5.78
CA ASP A 328 -0.77 -15.70 6.52
C ASP A 328 -0.11 -16.87 5.81
N PHE A 329 -0.25 -16.95 4.48
CA PHE A 329 0.44 -17.95 3.69
C PHE A 329 1.97 -17.82 3.82
N ALA A 330 2.51 -16.62 3.58
CA ALA A 330 3.95 -16.40 3.58
C ALA A 330 4.57 -16.57 4.98
N SER A 331 3.90 -16.09 6.02
CA SER A 331 4.36 -16.24 7.40
C SER A 331 4.39 -17.71 7.82
N ARG A 332 3.32 -18.48 7.55
CA ARG A 332 3.30 -19.92 7.85
C ARG A 332 4.36 -20.68 7.05
N LEU A 333 4.49 -20.38 5.76
CA LEU A 333 5.51 -20.98 4.89
C LEU A 333 6.92 -20.80 5.49
N LEU A 334 7.26 -19.57 5.89
CA LEU A 334 8.58 -19.26 6.45
C LEU A 334 8.78 -19.89 7.84
N LEU A 335 7.80 -19.75 8.73
CA LEU A 335 7.94 -20.23 10.11
C LEU A 335 7.93 -21.76 10.21
N GLN A 336 7.08 -22.45 9.44
CA GLN A 336 6.98 -23.91 9.48
C GLN A 336 8.18 -24.60 8.83
N ASN A 337 8.77 -23.98 7.80
CA ASN A 337 9.91 -24.53 7.09
C ASN A 337 11.24 -23.90 7.54
N PHE A 338 11.25 -23.12 8.62
CA PHE A 338 12.44 -22.39 9.11
C PHE A 338 13.70 -23.25 9.17
N GLU A 339 13.60 -24.43 9.77
CA GLU A 339 14.71 -25.38 9.91
C GLU A 339 15.29 -25.85 8.57
N GLU A 340 14.45 -25.98 7.55
CA GLU A 340 14.84 -26.46 6.24
C GLU A 340 15.45 -25.36 5.38
N VAL A 341 14.94 -24.13 5.49
CA VAL A 341 15.33 -23.03 4.59
C VAL A 341 16.32 -22.06 5.20
N ARG A 342 16.69 -22.20 6.48
CA ARG A 342 17.67 -21.30 7.13
C ARG A 342 19.10 -21.61 6.70
N LYS A 343 19.89 -20.56 6.55
CA LYS A 343 21.36 -20.61 6.48
C LYS A 343 21.96 -19.67 7.53
N PRO A 344 23.14 -19.95 8.11
CA PRO A 344 23.82 -19.02 8.99
C PRO A 344 24.02 -17.66 8.32
N ALA A 345 23.83 -16.56 9.05
CA ALA A 345 24.18 -15.24 8.53
C ALA A 345 25.71 -15.13 8.37
N GLU A 346 26.19 -14.68 7.20
CA GLU A 346 27.61 -14.43 6.98
C GLU A 346 28.08 -13.32 7.94
N GLY A 347 28.91 -13.69 8.92
CA GLY A 347 29.42 -12.80 9.97
C GLY A 347 29.00 -13.14 11.42
N GLY A 348 28.10 -14.11 11.63
CA GLY A 348 27.80 -14.66 12.95
C GLY A 348 28.88 -15.66 13.37
N MET A 349 29.90 -15.20 14.10
CA MET A 349 30.90 -16.09 14.69
C MET A 349 30.28 -16.99 15.77
N SER A 350 30.62 -18.28 15.65
CA SER A 350 30.92 -19.29 16.69
C SER A 350 30.35 -19.12 18.09
#